data_AF-A0A8T1DC39-F1
#
_entry.id   AF-A0A8T1DC39-F1
#
_cell.length_a   1.000
_cell.length_b   1.000
_cell.length_c   1.000
_cell.angle_alpha   90.00
_cell.angle_beta   90.00
_cell.angle_gamma   90.00
#
_symmetry.space_group_name_H-M   'P 1'
#
loop_
_entity.id
_entity.type
_entity.pdbx_description
1 polymer ?
#
loop_
_entity_poly.entity_id
_entity_poly.type
_entity_poly.pdbx_seq_one_letter_code
_entity_poly.pdbx_strand_id
1 'polypeptide(L)'
;MMLKIANRRCTVVTDTWTDINGKAVINYVLVFEDMTVVFESVYSGSDSHDAPYLASDIERVMAKLSFVTVAAVVTDNTATNQLRLPWLRKLEENCRKLVRFFKKNQQLWYELKRLQHMEGKPALILPADTRWGAIERYFASVHQSEKILHAFVTSRNFLRGRNKEQKAKRRFAYDTVVAKDFVKQLEKALAILSVLSTFQKAFEKNTKPPSDVYRMFLELPEQYNALSIPISDLGKIGQILKERFDFIYGDAHGVAYLLDPRYLGQNMDDGTREQVQSFITQNS
;
A
#
# COMPACT_ATOMS: atom_id res chain seq x y z
N MET A 1 -5.90 -14.52 -31.35
CA MET A 1 -5.09 -13.99 -30.23
C MET A 1 -3.77 -14.75 -30.09
N MET A 2 -3.77 -16.09 -30.00
CA MET A 2 -2.53 -16.90 -29.97
C MET A 2 -1.54 -16.57 -31.10
N LEU A 3 -2.00 -16.43 -32.34
CA LEU A 3 -1.14 -16.03 -33.48
C LEU A 3 -0.46 -14.65 -33.33
N LYS A 4 -1.03 -13.75 -32.51
CA LYS A 4 -0.45 -12.41 -32.26
C LYS A 4 0.60 -12.39 -31.14
N ILE A 5 0.62 -13.42 -30.31
CA ILE A 5 1.52 -13.50 -29.15
C ILE A 5 2.57 -14.60 -29.27
N ALA A 6 2.39 -15.55 -30.19
CA ALA A 6 3.33 -16.65 -30.39
C ALA A 6 4.76 -16.15 -30.66
N ASN A 7 5.75 -16.82 -30.06
CA ASN A 7 7.18 -16.54 -30.13
C ASN A 7 7.60 -15.15 -29.63
N ARG A 8 6.71 -14.41 -28.96
CA ARG A 8 7.05 -13.14 -28.32
C ARG A 8 7.56 -13.37 -26.91
N ARG A 9 8.39 -12.43 -26.43
CA ARG A 9 8.78 -12.34 -25.01
C ARG A 9 7.69 -11.64 -24.22
N CYS A 10 7.37 -12.17 -23.04
CA CYS A 10 6.41 -11.57 -22.12
C CYS A 10 6.89 -11.58 -20.68
N THR A 11 6.32 -10.69 -19.88
CA THR A 11 6.34 -10.75 -18.43
C THR A 11 5.03 -11.38 -17.94
N VAL A 12 5.13 -12.39 -17.08
CA VAL A 12 3.96 -12.94 -16.37
C VAL A 12 3.74 -12.11 -15.11
N VAL A 13 2.56 -11.51 -14.97
CA VAL A 13 2.18 -10.75 -13.77
C VAL A 13 1.09 -11.51 -13.04
N THR A 14 1.26 -11.67 -11.73
CA THR A 14 0.25 -12.27 -10.85
C THR A 14 -0.42 -11.20 -10.00
N ASP A 15 -1.74 -11.27 -9.89
CA ASP A 15 -2.53 -10.40 -9.02
C ASP A 15 -3.48 -11.24 -8.17
N THR A 16 -3.37 -11.12 -6.84
CA THR A 16 -4.18 -11.87 -5.90
C THR A 16 -5.29 -11.01 -5.30
N TRP A 17 -6.50 -11.57 -5.22
CA TRP A 17 -7.61 -10.91 -4.56
C TRP A 17 -8.55 -11.92 -3.90
N THR A 18 -9.37 -11.45 -2.97
CA THR A 18 -10.36 -12.26 -2.28
C THR A 18 -11.75 -11.89 -2.79
N ASP A 19 -12.51 -12.90 -3.23
CA ASP A 19 -13.87 -12.69 -3.70
C ASP A 19 -14.87 -12.39 -2.57
N ILE A 20 -16.12 -12.07 -2.95
CA ILE A 20 -17.18 -11.73 -2.00
C ILE A 20 -17.53 -12.87 -1.03
N ASN A 21 -17.14 -14.11 -1.35
CA ASN A 21 -17.36 -15.29 -0.52
C ASN A 21 -16.13 -15.63 0.33
N GLY A 22 -15.09 -14.79 0.32
CA GLY A 22 -13.85 -15.03 1.06
C GLY A 22 -12.88 -15.97 0.35
N LYS A 23 -13.13 -16.36 -0.91
CA LYS A 23 -12.25 -17.27 -1.65
C LYS A 23 -11.13 -16.50 -2.34
N ALA A 24 -9.91 -17.00 -2.18
CA ALA A 24 -8.76 -16.45 -2.88
C ALA A 24 -8.77 -16.80 -4.37
N VAL A 25 -8.49 -15.78 -5.19
CA VAL A 25 -8.37 -15.86 -6.65
C VAL A 25 -7.02 -15.29 -7.05
N ILE A 26 -6.33 -15.98 -7.96
CA ILE A 26 -5.08 -15.53 -8.57
C ILE A 26 -5.34 -15.29 -10.05
N ASN A 27 -5.04 -14.09 -10.51
CA ASN A 27 -5.06 -13.73 -11.92
C ASN A 27 -3.64 -13.81 -12.48
N TYR A 28 -3.50 -14.42 -13.65
CA TYR A 28 -2.27 -14.45 -14.43
C TYR A 28 -2.46 -13.63 -15.70
N VAL A 29 -1.58 -12.66 -15.87
CA VAL A 29 -1.62 -11.70 -16.98
C VAL A 29 -0.29 -11.74 -17.72
N LEU A 30 -0.34 -11.82 -19.04
CA LEU A 30 0.84 -11.70 -19.89
C LEU A 30 0.96 -10.25 -20.35
N VAL A 31 2.09 -9.63 -20.02
CA VAL A 31 2.44 -8.27 -20.42
C VAL A 31 3.49 -8.33 -21.52
N PHE A 32 3.17 -7.70 -22.64
CA PHE A 32 4.05 -7.47 -23.78
C PHE A 32 4.29 -5.96 -23.90
N GLU A 33 5.21 -5.55 -24.78
CA GLU A 33 5.56 -4.15 -25.01
C GLU A 33 4.34 -3.27 -25.40
N ASP A 34 3.43 -3.81 -26.20
CA ASP A 34 2.31 -3.08 -26.80
C ASP A 34 0.93 -3.54 -26.33
N MET A 35 0.87 -4.64 -25.56
CA MET A 35 -0.41 -5.23 -25.17
C MET A 35 -0.35 -6.00 -23.85
N THR A 36 -1.52 -6.15 -23.24
CA THR A 36 -1.73 -6.93 -22.01
C THR A 36 -2.84 -7.95 -22.26
N VAL A 37 -2.61 -9.20 -21.87
CA VAL A 37 -3.55 -10.31 -22.08
C VAL A 37 -3.81 -11.02 -20.76
N VAL A 38 -5.06 -11.06 -20.33
CA VAL A 38 -5.46 -11.95 -19.23
C VAL A 38 -5.35 -13.39 -19.73
N PHE A 39 -4.53 -14.21 -19.07
CA PHE A 39 -4.27 -15.58 -19.46
C PHE A 39 -5.20 -16.56 -18.74
N GLU A 40 -5.19 -16.54 -17.41
CA GLU A 40 -6.09 -17.36 -16.62
C GLU A 40 -6.40 -16.71 -15.26
N SER A 41 -7.55 -17.07 -14.69
CA SER A 41 -7.92 -16.76 -13.31
C SER A 41 -8.23 -18.08 -12.61
N VAL A 42 -7.58 -18.34 -11.49
CA VAL A 42 -7.71 -19.60 -10.75
C VAL A 42 -8.12 -19.34 -9.31
N TYR A 43 -9.06 -20.15 -8.80
CA TYR A 43 -9.34 -20.20 -7.37
C TYR A 43 -8.30 -21.09 -6.70
N SER A 44 -7.53 -20.56 -5.75
CA SER A 44 -6.45 -21.33 -5.11
C SER A 44 -6.97 -22.39 -4.13
N GLY A 45 -8.20 -22.23 -3.63
CA GLY A 45 -8.78 -23.14 -2.62
C GLY A 45 -8.06 -23.14 -1.26
N SER A 46 -7.00 -22.35 -1.13
CA SER A 46 -6.19 -22.15 0.07
C SER A 46 -6.32 -20.71 0.57
N ASP A 47 -6.43 -20.57 1.90
CA ASP A 47 -6.43 -19.26 2.58
C ASP A 47 -5.02 -18.63 2.67
N SER A 48 -3.95 -19.40 2.40
CA SER A 48 -2.57 -18.90 2.39
C SER A 48 -1.78 -19.32 1.15
N HIS A 49 -1.25 -18.33 0.43
CA HIS A 49 -0.28 -18.52 -0.65
C HIS A 49 1.13 -18.31 -0.10
N ASP A 50 1.72 -19.36 0.46
CA ASP A 50 3.12 -19.31 0.86
C ASP A 50 4.04 -19.28 -0.38
N ALA A 51 5.31 -18.93 -0.18
CA ALA A 51 6.26 -18.82 -1.29
C ALA A 51 6.40 -20.12 -2.12
N PRO A 52 6.42 -21.32 -1.50
CA PRO A 52 6.43 -22.58 -2.26
C PRO A 52 5.18 -22.80 -3.11
N TYR A 53 3.99 -22.50 -2.60
CA TYR A 53 2.76 -22.59 -3.38
C TYR A 53 2.84 -21.68 -4.61
N LEU A 54 3.23 -20.42 -4.43
CA LEU A 54 3.33 -19.46 -5.53
C LEU A 54 4.34 -19.91 -6.58
N ALA A 55 5.50 -20.42 -6.17
CA ALA A 55 6.51 -20.93 -7.09
C ALA A 55 5.97 -22.10 -7.94
N SER A 56 5.33 -23.09 -7.29
CA SER A 56 4.75 -24.23 -7.98
C SER A 56 3.61 -23.83 -8.93
N ASP A 57 2.77 -22.88 -8.53
CA ASP A 57 1.66 -22.39 -9.35
C ASP A 57 2.18 -21.59 -10.56
N ILE A 58 3.25 -20.81 -10.40
CA ILE A 58 3.94 -20.13 -11.50
C ILE A 58 4.56 -21.14 -12.47
N GLU A 59 5.24 -22.18 -11.99
CA GLU A 59 5.76 -23.25 -12.85
C GLU A 59 4.65 -23.93 -13.66
N ARG A 60 3.51 -24.21 -13.03
CA ARG A 60 2.31 -24.74 -13.70
C ARG A 60 1.82 -23.80 -14.80
N VAL A 61 1.81 -22.49 -14.56
CA VAL A 61 1.43 -21.49 -15.57
C VAL A 61 2.44 -21.47 -16.71
N MET A 62 3.73 -21.41 -16.40
CA MET A 62 4.81 -21.38 -17.40
C MET A 62 4.81 -22.62 -18.30
N ALA A 63 4.49 -23.79 -17.75
CA ALA A 63 4.37 -25.02 -18.52
C ALA A 63 3.27 -24.94 -19.61
N LYS A 64 2.23 -24.12 -19.42
CA LYS A 64 1.18 -23.89 -20.42
C LYS A 64 1.57 -22.84 -21.48
N LEU A 65 2.66 -22.12 -21.26
CA LEU A 65 3.09 -20.98 -22.06
C LEU A 65 4.19 -21.34 -23.07
N SER A 66 4.22 -22.58 -23.56
CA SER A 66 5.21 -23.07 -24.52
C SER A 66 5.25 -22.30 -25.86
N PHE A 67 4.21 -21.52 -26.15
CA PHE A 67 4.11 -20.68 -27.34
C PHE A 67 4.68 -19.26 -27.14
N VAL A 68 5.15 -18.89 -25.94
CA VAL A 68 5.84 -17.61 -25.66
C VAL A 68 7.14 -17.85 -24.93
N THR A 69 8.00 -16.83 -24.89
CA THR A 69 9.18 -16.82 -24.02
C THR A 69 8.88 -15.98 -22.79
N VAL A 70 8.79 -16.62 -21.63
CA VAL A 70 8.63 -15.88 -20.36
C VAL A 70 9.98 -15.28 -19.99
N ALA A 71 10.08 -13.95 -20.02
CA ALA A 71 11.31 -13.21 -19.73
C ALA A 71 11.39 -12.76 -18.25
N ALA A 72 10.24 -12.59 -17.60
CA ALA A 72 10.16 -12.18 -16.20
C ALA A 72 8.83 -12.63 -15.57
N VAL A 73 8.82 -12.70 -14.23
CA VAL A 73 7.61 -12.89 -13.44
C VAL A 73 7.53 -11.78 -12.40
N VAL A 74 6.36 -11.16 -12.25
CA VAL A 74 6.08 -10.12 -11.24
C VAL A 74 4.96 -10.62 -10.33
N THR A 75 5.24 -10.69 -9.04
CA THR A 75 4.29 -11.16 -8.03
C THR A 75 4.08 -10.12 -6.93
N ASP A 76 2.89 -10.07 -6.35
CA ASP A 76 2.65 -9.33 -5.13
C ASP A 76 3.16 -10.10 -3.90
N ASN A 77 3.54 -9.37 -2.84
CA ASN A 77 3.81 -9.95 -1.52
C ASN A 77 3.01 -9.20 -0.46
N THR A 78 1.73 -9.58 -0.34
CA THR A 78 0.77 -8.93 0.54
C THR A 78 1.12 -9.05 2.03
N ALA A 79 1.79 -10.15 2.44
CA ALA A 79 2.20 -10.39 3.83
C ALA A 79 3.09 -9.26 4.39
N THR A 80 3.77 -8.53 3.49
CA THR A 80 4.67 -7.46 3.86
C THR A 80 4.01 -6.08 4.02
N ASN A 81 2.75 -5.89 3.66
CA ASN A 81 2.06 -4.59 3.70
C ASN A 81 1.58 -4.21 5.12
N GLN A 82 2.52 -4.00 6.05
CA GLN A 82 2.23 -3.68 7.44
C GLN A 82 2.83 -2.33 7.87
N LEU A 83 2.09 -1.58 8.70
CA LEU A 83 2.61 -0.39 9.37
C LEU A 83 3.75 -0.76 10.32
N ARG A 84 4.98 -0.36 9.97
CA ARG A 84 6.21 -0.66 10.73
C ARG A 84 6.57 0.40 11.77
N LEU A 85 5.98 1.60 11.69
CA LEU A 85 6.15 2.65 12.69
C LEU A 85 5.22 2.40 13.90
N PRO A 86 5.75 2.18 15.12
CA PRO A 86 4.92 1.80 16.27
C PRO A 86 3.85 2.82 16.66
N TRP A 87 4.18 4.11 16.63
CA TRP A 87 3.22 5.17 16.96
C TRP A 87 2.11 5.26 15.91
N LEU A 88 2.44 5.04 14.64
CA LEU A 88 1.47 5.09 13.53
C LEU A 88 0.51 3.90 13.60
N ARG A 89 1.02 2.71 13.97
CA ARG A 89 0.19 1.54 14.26
C ARG A 89 -0.75 1.81 15.43
N LYS A 90 -0.26 2.42 16.51
CA LYS A 90 -1.09 2.80 17.67
C LYS A 90 -2.18 3.80 17.29
N LEU A 91 -1.85 4.80 16.47
CA LEU A 91 -2.82 5.77 15.94
C LEU A 91 -3.89 5.09 15.08
N GLU A 92 -3.49 4.18 14.20
CA GLU A 92 -4.39 3.38 13.37
C GLU A 92 -5.38 2.59 14.24
N GLU A 93 -4.89 1.85 15.23
CA GLU A 93 -5.72 1.08 16.17
C GLU A 93 -6.72 1.96 16.92
N ASN A 94 -6.28 3.14 17.38
CA ASN A 94 -7.11 4.07 18.13
C ASN A 94 -8.22 4.65 17.25
N CYS A 95 -7.86 5.12 16.05
CA CYS A 95 -8.83 5.57 15.06
C CYS A 95 -9.80 4.43 14.72
N ARG A 96 -9.32 3.18 14.60
CA ARG A 96 -10.13 2.03 14.17
C ARG A 96 -11.20 1.74 15.21
N LYS A 97 -10.83 1.77 16.48
CA LYS A 97 -11.76 1.66 17.61
C LYS A 97 -12.77 2.81 17.62
N LEU A 98 -12.33 4.04 17.35
CA LEU A 98 -13.20 5.22 17.26
C LEU A 98 -14.25 5.08 16.15
N VAL A 99 -13.83 4.78 14.91
CA VAL A 99 -14.74 4.64 13.77
C VAL A 99 -15.69 3.46 13.99
N ARG A 100 -15.21 2.33 14.51
CA ARG A 100 -16.07 1.18 14.85
C ARG A 100 -17.09 1.52 15.93
N PHE A 101 -16.72 2.34 16.92
CA PHE A 101 -17.65 2.81 17.95
C PHE A 101 -18.83 3.57 17.33
N PHE A 102 -18.56 4.52 16.43
CA PHE A 102 -19.61 5.26 15.74
C PHE A 102 -20.44 4.35 14.85
N LYS A 103 -19.82 3.57 13.95
CA LYS A 103 -20.54 2.70 13.00
C LYS A 103 -21.45 1.67 13.68
N LYS A 104 -21.07 1.15 14.86
CA LYS A 104 -21.91 0.21 15.63
C LYS A 104 -23.09 0.86 16.33
N ASN A 105 -23.07 2.17 16.55
CA ASN A 105 -24.19 2.90 17.16
C ASN A 105 -24.98 3.62 16.07
N GLN A 106 -26.07 3.02 15.61
CA GLN A 106 -26.87 3.54 14.48
C GLN A 106 -27.30 5.00 14.65
N GLN A 107 -27.70 5.41 15.87
CA GLN A 107 -28.11 6.80 16.14
C GLN A 107 -26.93 7.76 16.05
N LEU A 108 -25.80 7.45 16.71
CA LEU A 108 -24.62 8.31 16.66
C LEU A 108 -24.03 8.34 15.24
N TRP A 109 -24.09 7.23 14.51
CA TRP A 109 -23.62 7.15 13.13
C TRP A 109 -24.46 7.99 12.18
N TYR A 110 -25.79 7.92 12.31
CA TYR A 110 -26.69 8.74 11.51
C TYR A 110 -26.43 10.23 11.74
N GLU A 111 -26.37 10.65 13.00
CA GLU A 111 -26.16 12.05 13.36
C GLU A 111 -24.79 12.56 12.90
N LEU A 112 -23.74 11.76 13.09
CA LEU A 112 -22.40 12.10 12.61
C LEU A 112 -22.38 12.29 11.08
N LYS A 113 -22.98 11.35 10.33
CA LYS A 113 -23.07 11.47 8.87
C LYS A 113 -23.88 12.69 8.43
N ARG A 114 -24.96 13.01 9.16
CA ARG A 114 -25.76 14.20 8.88
C ARG A 114 -24.92 15.47 9.01
N LEU A 115 -24.18 15.61 10.11
CA LEU A 115 -23.29 16.76 10.34
C LEU A 115 -22.16 16.82 9.30
N GLN A 116 -21.56 15.67 8.98
CA GLN A 116 -20.54 15.59 7.92
C GLN A 116 -21.09 16.06 6.57
N HIS A 117 -22.29 15.60 6.19
CA HIS A 117 -22.95 16.03 4.95
C HIS A 117 -23.24 17.54 4.95
N MET A 118 -23.72 18.09 6.06
CA MET A 118 -23.99 19.54 6.19
C MET A 118 -22.72 20.39 6.03
N GLU A 119 -21.56 19.90 6.47
CA GLU A 119 -20.28 20.58 6.33
C GLU A 119 -19.49 20.18 5.05
N GLY A 120 -20.09 19.40 4.15
CA GLY A 120 -19.43 18.92 2.93
C GLY A 120 -18.23 17.99 3.19
N LYS A 121 -18.21 17.30 4.34
CA LYS A 121 -17.15 16.37 4.75
C LYS A 121 -17.49 14.94 4.35
N PRO A 122 -16.48 14.12 3.99
CA PRO A 122 -16.71 12.71 3.70
C PRO A 122 -17.10 11.95 4.98
N ALA A 123 -17.88 10.89 4.80
CA ALA A 123 -18.19 9.97 5.89
C ALA A 123 -16.92 9.24 6.37
N LEU A 124 -16.92 8.83 7.65
CA LEU A 124 -15.79 8.04 8.18
C LEU A 124 -15.68 6.68 7.48
N ILE A 125 -14.51 6.39 6.95
CA ILE A 125 -14.21 5.10 6.31
C ILE A 125 -13.43 4.20 7.26
N LEU A 126 -13.39 2.89 6.98
CA LEU A 126 -12.41 1.99 7.58
C LEU A 126 -11.38 1.67 6.50
N PRO A 127 -10.11 1.43 6.85
CA PRO A 127 -9.13 1.01 5.87
C PRO A 127 -9.57 -0.34 5.28
N ALA A 128 -9.45 -0.49 3.96
CA ALA A 128 -9.48 -1.79 3.31
C ALA A 128 -8.10 -2.45 3.49
N ASP A 129 -8.06 -3.78 3.62
CA ASP A 129 -6.85 -4.50 4.01
C ASP A 129 -5.71 -4.42 2.98
N THR A 130 -5.96 -3.99 1.74
CA THR A 130 -5.04 -4.23 0.61
C THR A 130 -4.28 -3.02 0.07
N ARG A 131 -4.47 -1.78 0.55
CA ARG A 131 -3.81 -0.60 -0.07
C ARG A 131 -3.39 0.48 0.93
N TRP A 132 -2.15 0.97 0.86
CA TRP A 132 -1.66 2.10 1.66
C TRP A 132 -2.50 3.37 1.46
N GLY A 133 -2.94 3.62 0.22
CA GLY A 133 -3.92 4.68 -0.09
C GLY A 133 -5.30 4.51 0.58
N ALA A 134 -5.63 3.35 1.14
CA ALA A 134 -6.81 3.19 1.99
C ALA A 134 -6.57 3.72 3.41
N ILE A 135 -5.35 3.58 3.96
CA ILE A 135 -4.98 4.09 5.30
C ILE A 135 -4.86 5.62 5.28
N GLU A 136 -4.25 6.19 4.23
CA GLU A 136 -4.17 7.65 4.05
C GLU A 136 -5.57 8.28 3.96
N ARG A 137 -6.42 7.79 3.05
CA ARG A 137 -7.82 8.25 2.93
C ARG A 137 -8.59 8.06 4.23
N TYR A 138 -8.30 7.00 4.95
CA TYR A 138 -8.91 6.71 6.23
C TYR A 138 -8.56 7.76 7.29
N PHE A 139 -7.27 8.05 7.50
CA PHE A 139 -6.87 9.14 8.40
C PHE A 139 -7.38 10.50 7.92
N ALA A 140 -7.41 10.75 6.60
CA ALA A 140 -7.96 11.98 6.04
C ALA A 140 -9.45 12.15 6.41
N SER A 141 -10.25 11.08 6.35
CA SER A 141 -11.67 11.14 6.74
C SER A 141 -11.87 11.50 8.22
N VAL A 142 -10.99 10.99 9.09
CA VAL A 142 -11.02 11.29 10.54
C VAL A 142 -10.57 12.73 10.78
N HIS A 143 -9.46 13.14 10.18
CA HIS A 143 -8.91 14.50 10.31
C HIS A 143 -9.89 15.56 9.79
N GLN A 144 -10.49 15.36 8.62
CA GLN A 144 -11.47 16.29 8.05
C GLN A 144 -12.74 16.42 8.91
N SER A 145 -13.02 15.41 9.75
CA SER A 145 -14.17 15.38 10.66
C SER A 145 -13.81 15.79 12.08
N GLU A 146 -12.58 16.23 12.36
CA GLU A 146 -12.07 16.48 13.72
C GLU A 146 -12.97 17.43 14.51
N LYS A 147 -13.33 18.60 13.95
CA LYS A 147 -14.17 19.58 14.63
C LYS A 147 -15.55 19.02 14.98
N ILE A 148 -16.16 18.29 14.04
CA ILE A 148 -17.44 17.61 14.25
C ILE A 148 -17.28 16.56 15.36
N LEU A 149 -16.25 15.70 15.27
CA LEU A 149 -15.96 14.67 16.27
C LEU A 149 -15.76 15.28 17.65
N HIS A 150 -15.00 16.36 17.77
CA HIS A 150 -14.73 17.05 19.02
C HIS A 150 -16.03 17.61 19.62
N ALA A 151 -16.83 18.33 18.85
CA ALA A 151 -18.14 18.82 19.29
C ALA A 151 -19.07 17.66 19.72
N PHE A 152 -19.01 16.55 19.00
CA PHE A 152 -19.84 15.37 19.26
C PHE A 152 -19.50 14.69 20.58
N VAL A 153 -18.21 14.43 20.83
CA VAL A 153 -17.78 13.74 22.06
C VAL A 153 -17.85 14.65 23.29
N THR A 154 -17.73 15.97 23.10
CA THR A 154 -17.85 16.96 24.20
C THR A 154 -19.31 17.34 24.49
N SER A 155 -20.27 16.85 23.69
CA SER A 155 -21.69 17.13 23.89
C SER A 155 -22.18 16.67 25.26
N ARG A 156 -23.17 17.42 25.79
CA ARG A 156 -23.82 17.08 27.06
C ARG A 156 -24.33 15.65 26.98
N ASN A 157 -24.01 14.87 28.01
CA ASN A 157 -24.41 13.46 28.14
C ASN A 157 -23.70 12.46 27.22
N PHE A 158 -22.70 12.85 26.41
CA PHE A 158 -21.97 11.89 25.58
C PHE A 158 -21.38 10.72 26.39
N LEU A 159 -20.87 11.01 27.59
CA LEU A 159 -20.29 10.02 28.50
C LEU A 159 -21.35 9.17 29.24
N ARG A 160 -22.65 9.46 29.10
CA ARG A 160 -23.70 8.62 29.67
C ARG A 160 -23.78 7.32 28.87
N GLY A 161 -23.67 6.20 29.57
CA GLY A 161 -23.86 4.85 29.03
C GLY A 161 -24.78 4.05 29.93
N ARG A 162 -25.55 3.12 29.36
CA ARG A 162 -26.50 2.27 30.11
C ARG A 162 -25.78 1.23 30.96
N ASN A 163 -24.63 0.75 30.51
CA ASN A 163 -23.81 -0.26 31.19
C ASN A 163 -22.31 0.12 31.21
N LYS A 164 -21.51 -0.63 31.98
CA LYS A 164 -20.06 -0.39 32.16
C LYS A 164 -19.29 -0.43 30.84
N GLU A 165 -19.61 -1.36 29.96
CA GLU A 165 -18.95 -1.51 28.65
C GLU A 165 -19.21 -0.30 27.73
N GLN A 166 -20.46 0.16 27.65
CA GLN A 166 -20.82 1.35 26.88
C GLN A 166 -20.13 2.61 27.42
N LYS A 167 -20.08 2.77 28.75
CA LYS A 167 -19.35 3.88 29.38
C LYS A 167 -17.87 3.85 29.02
N ALA A 168 -17.24 2.68 29.05
CA ALA A 168 -15.83 2.52 28.69
C ALA A 168 -15.56 2.86 27.21
N LYS A 169 -16.40 2.39 26.28
CA LYS A 169 -16.26 2.72 24.84
C LYS A 169 -16.45 4.22 24.55
N ARG A 170 -17.43 4.86 25.21
CA ARG A 170 -17.67 6.31 25.12
C ARG A 170 -16.51 7.10 25.71
N ARG A 171 -16.00 6.69 26.88
CA ARG A 171 -14.82 7.28 27.50
C ARG A 171 -13.61 7.18 26.58
N PHE A 172 -13.36 6.01 25.99
CA PHE A 172 -12.28 5.82 25.02
C PHE A 172 -12.40 6.78 23.82
N ALA A 173 -13.59 6.89 23.23
CA ALA A 173 -13.82 7.79 22.09
C ALA A 173 -13.58 9.27 22.48
N TYR A 174 -14.05 9.68 23.66
CA TYR A 174 -13.80 11.00 24.21
C TYR A 174 -12.31 11.26 24.41
N ASP A 175 -11.62 10.38 25.15
CA ASP A 175 -10.21 10.56 25.50
C ASP A 175 -9.33 10.58 24.26
N THR A 176 -9.67 9.79 23.22
CA THR A 176 -8.95 9.77 21.95
C THR A 176 -9.08 11.11 21.20
N VAL A 177 -10.30 11.61 21.05
CA VAL A 177 -10.57 12.82 20.24
C VAL A 177 -10.10 14.09 20.93
N VAL A 178 -10.16 14.14 22.27
CA VAL A 178 -9.77 15.31 23.07
C VAL A 178 -8.27 15.32 23.40
N ALA A 179 -7.53 14.25 23.10
CA ALA A 179 -6.10 14.21 23.33
C ALA A 179 -5.39 15.34 22.58
N LYS A 180 -4.53 16.08 23.28
CA LYS A 180 -3.87 17.31 22.79
C LYS A 180 -3.05 17.10 21.52
N ASP A 181 -2.56 15.88 21.31
CA ASP A 181 -1.70 15.48 20.22
C ASP A 181 -2.43 14.72 19.11
N PHE A 182 -3.72 14.40 19.27
CA PHE A 182 -4.46 13.57 18.30
C PHE A 182 -4.41 14.14 16.88
N VAL A 183 -4.72 15.43 16.74
CA VAL A 183 -4.72 16.15 15.46
C VAL A 183 -3.31 16.19 14.87
N LYS A 184 -2.33 16.59 15.69
CA LYS A 184 -0.92 16.65 15.28
C LYS A 184 -0.39 15.30 14.83
N GLN A 185 -0.82 14.21 15.48
CA GLN A 185 -0.48 12.85 15.07
C GLN A 185 -1.13 12.47 13.72
N LEU A 186 -2.38 12.87 13.48
CA LEU A 186 -3.05 12.68 12.18
C LEU A 186 -2.37 13.48 11.07
N GLU A 187 -2.03 14.75 11.30
CA GLU A 187 -1.31 15.59 10.35
C GLU A 187 0.06 14.97 10.00
N LYS A 188 0.82 14.54 11.02
CA LYS A 188 2.10 13.86 10.83
C LYS A 188 1.94 12.55 10.04
N ALA A 189 0.91 11.76 10.36
CA ALA A 189 0.61 10.52 9.64
C ALA A 189 0.28 10.79 8.17
N LEU A 190 -0.54 11.79 7.89
CA LEU A 190 -0.91 12.19 6.53
C LEU A 190 0.31 12.67 5.74
N ALA A 191 1.18 13.50 6.33
CA ALA A 191 2.40 13.96 5.67
C ALA A 191 3.35 12.81 5.28
N ILE A 192 3.49 11.80 6.15
CA ILE A 192 4.32 10.62 5.86
C ILE A 192 3.65 9.75 4.78
N LEU A 193 2.36 9.47 4.90
CA LEU A 193 1.65 8.58 3.98
C LEU A 193 1.44 9.20 2.59
N SER A 194 1.34 10.53 2.49
CA SER A 194 1.13 11.21 1.21
C SER A 194 2.31 11.03 0.25
N VAL A 195 3.55 10.97 0.79
CA VAL A 195 4.76 10.65 0.01
C VAL A 195 4.59 9.29 -0.67
N LEU A 196 4.29 8.23 0.10
CA LEU A 196 4.08 6.90 -0.46
C LEU A 196 2.89 6.86 -1.43
N SER A 197 1.79 7.53 -1.11
CA SER A 197 0.60 7.54 -1.96
C SER A 197 0.89 8.12 -3.35
N THR A 198 1.80 9.11 -3.43
CA THR A 198 2.16 9.79 -4.67
C THR A 198 2.92 8.84 -5.58
N PHE A 199 3.93 8.13 -5.04
CA PHE A 199 4.65 7.10 -5.79
C PHE A 199 3.74 5.93 -6.15
N GLN A 200 2.92 5.43 -5.22
CA GLN A 200 1.98 4.35 -5.50
C GLN A 200 1.06 4.70 -6.68
N LYS A 201 0.44 5.89 -6.67
CA LYS A 201 -0.42 6.36 -7.78
C LYS A 201 0.33 6.49 -9.10
N ALA A 202 1.63 6.74 -9.07
CA ALA A 202 2.45 6.79 -10.27
C ALA A 202 2.64 5.38 -10.87
N PHE A 203 2.95 4.37 -10.04
CA PHE A 203 3.12 2.97 -10.47
C PHE A 203 1.82 2.23 -10.75
N GLU A 204 0.68 2.69 -10.21
CA GLU A 204 -0.65 2.17 -10.58
C GLU A 204 -1.04 2.53 -12.02
N LYS A 205 -0.43 3.57 -12.60
CA LYS A 205 -0.60 3.88 -14.02
C LYS A 205 0.32 2.97 -14.82
N ASN A 206 -0.22 2.27 -15.84
CA ASN A 206 0.51 1.35 -16.71
C ASN A 206 1.49 2.05 -17.68
N THR A 207 2.13 3.13 -17.23
CA THR A 207 2.99 4.03 -18.00
C THR A 207 4.40 4.13 -17.43
N LYS A 208 4.65 3.50 -16.27
CA LYS A 208 5.93 3.59 -15.57
C LYS A 208 6.78 2.36 -15.88
N PRO A 209 7.93 2.52 -16.56
CA PRO A 209 8.83 1.39 -16.83
C PRO A 209 9.54 0.93 -15.56
N PRO A 210 10.08 -0.30 -15.53
CA PRO A 210 10.82 -0.83 -14.39
C PRO A 210 12.02 0.03 -13.94
N SER A 211 12.61 0.82 -14.84
CA SER A 211 13.70 1.76 -14.52
C SER A 211 13.27 2.83 -13.51
N ASP A 212 12.00 3.24 -13.51
CA ASP A 212 11.48 4.23 -12.56
C ASP A 212 11.47 3.68 -11.11
N VAL A 213 11.53 2.36 -10.91
CA VAL A 213 11.60 1.74 -9.56
C VAL A 213 12.89 2.14 -8.85
N TYR A 214 14.05 1.99 -9.49
CA TYR A 214 15.33 2.40 -8.89
C TYR A 214 15.35 3.90 -8.65
N ARG A 215 14.87 4.68 -9.63
CA ARG A 215 14.74 6.14 -9.50
C ARG A 215 13.93 6.54 -8.27
N MET A 216 12.79 5.90 -8.04
CA MET A 216 11.96 6.14 -6.85
C MET A 216 12.76 5.92 -5.55
N PHE A 217 13.58 4.87 -5.47
CA PHE A 217 14.36 4.60 -4.26
C PHE A 217 15.47 5.62 -3.99
N LEU A 218 15.96 6.30 -5.03
CA LEU A 218 16.84 7.46 -4.87
C LEU A 218 16.08 8.71 -4.37
N GLU A 219 14.86 8.93 -4.86
CA GLU A 219 14.06 10.12 -4.55
C GLU A 219 13.33 10.04 -3.19
N LEU A 220 12.91 8.84 -2.78
CA LEU A 220 12.15 8.64 -1.54
C LEU A 220 12.85 9.21 -0.30
N PRO A 221 14.14 8.92 -0.04
CA PRO A 221 14.86 9.51 1.08
C PRO A 221 14.87 11.04 1.06
N GLU A 222 15.06 11.65 -0.10
CA GLU A 222 15.06 13.11 -0.26
C GLU A 222 13.70 13.71 0.09
N GLN A 223 12.61 13.11 -0.40
CA GLN A 223 11.25 13.57 -0.10
C GLN A 223 10.91 13.44 1.38
N TYR A 224 11.34 12.37 2.04
CA TYR A 224 11.15 12.25 3.48
C TYR A 224 12.02 13.22 4.28
N ASN A 225 13.26 13.45 3.88
CA ASN A 225 14.15 14.41 4.54
C ASN A 225 13.64 15.85 4.42
N ALA A 226 12.86 16.16 3.39
CA ALA A 226 12.19 17.45 3.24
C ALA A 226 10.98 17.64 4.18
N LEU A 227 10.49 16.57 4.83
CA LEU A 227 9.37 16.68 5.77
C LEU A 227 9.83 17.27 7.11
N SER A 228 8.99 18.13 7.69
CA SER A 228 9.18 18.65 9.05
C SER A 228 8.70 17.63 10.10
N ILE A 229 9.42 16.51 10.24
CA ILE A 229 9.12 15.44 11.22
C ILE A 229 10.34 15.14 12.12
N PRO A 230 10.14 14.49 13.29
CA PRO A 230 11.25 14.20 14.21
C PRO A 230 12.35 13.36 13.56
N ILE A 231 13.61 13.68 13.85
CA ILE A 231 14.79 12.95 13.35
C ILE A 231 14.73 11.44 13.68
N SER A 232 14.16 11.08 14.83
CA SER A 232 13.98 9.69 15.22
C SER A 232 12.96 8.94 14.35
N ASP A 233 11.94 9.63 13.83
CA ASP A 233 11.00 9.07 12.86
C ASP A 233 11.68 8.96 11.47
N LEU A 234 12.47 9.97 11.06
CA LEU A 234 13.24 9.92 9.81
C LEU A 234 14.23 8.76 9.78
N GLY A 235 14.99 8.54 10.86
CA GLY A 235 15.92 7.41 10.95
C GLY A 235 15.24 6.05 10.78
N LYS A 236 14.06 5.87 11.40
CA LYS A 236 13.25 4.65 11.23
C LYS A 236 12.70 4.51 9.82
N ILE A 237 12.25 5.60 9.21
CA ILE A 237 11.78 5.59 7.82
C ILE A 237 12.94 5.21 6.89
N GLY A 238 14.13 5.80 7.06
CA GLY A 238 15.31 5.46 6.28
C GLY A 238 15.69 3.98 6.41
N GLN A 239 15.66 3.42 7.61
CA GLN A 239 15.85 1.98 7.82
C GLN A 239 14.79 1.15 7.08
N ILE A 240 13.51 1.51 7.19
CA ILE A 240 12.43 0.82 6.49
C ILE A 240 12.63 0.90 4.97
N LEU A 241 13.01 2.06 4.44
CA LEU A 241 13.27 2.23 3.01
C LEU A 241 14.42 1.36 2.53
N LYS A 242 15.52 1.30 3.30
CA LYS A 242 16.65 0.43 2.99
C LYS A 242 16.25 -1.05 2.95
N GLU A 243 15.60 -1.52 4.01
CA GLU A 243 15.14 -2.91 4.08
C GLU A 243 14.12 -3.25 2.97
N ARG A 244 13.32 -2.27 2.52
CA ARG A 244 12.41 -2.43 1.39
C ARG A 244 13.12 -2.44 0.06
N PHE A 245 14.14 -1.60 -0.11
CA PHE A 245 15.00 -1.62 -1.28
C PHE A 245 15.69 -2.98 -1.38
N ASP A 246 16.37 -3.43 -0.33
CA ASP A 246 17.06 -4.73 -0.30
C ASP A 246 16.12 -5.92 -0.58
N PHE A 247 14.83 -5.77 -0.24
CA PHE A 247 13.82 -6.78 -0.49
C PHE A 247 13.24 -6.76 -1.91
N ILE A 248 13.00 -5.58 -2.49
CA ILE A 248 12.32 -5.40 -3.79
C ILE A 248 13.33 -5.36 -4.95
N TYR A 249 14.52 -4.82 -4.69
CA TYR A 249 15.54 -4.65 -5.69
C TYR A 249 16.02 -6.00 -6.19
N GLY A 250 16.28 -6.04 -7.50
CA GLY A 250 16.81 -7.19 -8.20
C GLY A 250 17.46 -6.70 -9.48
N ASP A 251 18.29 -7.54 -10.08
CA ASP A 251 19.15 -7.15 -11.21
C ASP A 251 18.36 -6.51 -12.36
N ALA A 252 17.14 -6.99 -12.62
CA ALA A 252 16.25 -6.43 -13.64
C ALA A 252 15.97 -4.92 -13.44
N HIS A 253 15.81 -4.45 -12.19
CA HIS A 253 15.60 -3.04 -11.89
C HIS A 253 16.87 -2.22 -12.17
N GLY A 254 18.04 -2.75 -11.79
CA GLY A 254 19.33 -2.12 -12.02
C GLY A 254 19.69 -2.03 -13.50
N VAL A 255 19.53 -3.15 -14.23
CA VAL A 255 19.72 -3.21 -15.69
C VAL A 255 18.79 -2.22 -16.39
N ALA A 256 17.50 -2.21 -16.04
CA ALA A 256 16.55 -1.28 -16.62
C ALA A 256 16.96 0.18 -16.38
N TYR A 257 17.39 0.52 -15.16
CA TYR A 257 17.81 1.89 -14.84
C TYR A 257 19.13 2.29 -15.51
N LEU A 258 20.08 1.35 -15.65
CA LEU A 258 21.37 1.59 -16.30
C LEU A 258 21.21 1.79 -17.82
N LEU A 259 20.34 1.01 -18.46
CA LEU A 259 20.11 1.04 -19.91
C LEU A 259 19.07 2.09 -20.34
N ASP A 260 18.32 2.68 -19.41
CA ASP A 260 17.36 3.74 -19.74
C ASP A 260 18.09 5.03 -20.12
N PRO A 261 17.91 5.55 -21.35
CA PRO A 261 18.59 6.77 -21.80
C PRO A 261 18.22 8.02 -20.99
N ARG A 262 17.11 7.99 -20.24
CA ARG A 262 16.70 9.09 -19.36
C ARG A 262 17.56 9.16 -18.10
N TYR A 263 18.16 8.04 -17.67
CA TYR A 263 18.85 7.94 -16.40
C TYR A 263 20.31 7.52 -16.52
N LEU A 264 20.65 6.60 -17.43
CA LEU A 264 22.02 6.13 -17.68
C LEU A 264 22.78 5.73 -16.40
N GLY A 265 22.06 5.12 -15.44
CA GLY A 265 22.62 4.74 -14.14
C GLY A 265 23.03 5.92 -13.24
N GLN A 266 22.56 7.15 -13.49
CA GLN A 266 22.91 8.31 -12.69
C GLN A 266 22.60 8.09 -11.20
N ASN A 267 23.57 8.43 -10.34
CA ASN A 267 23.51 8.26 -8.87
C ASN A 267 23.35 6.82 -8.38
N MET A 268 23.56 5.83 -9.25
CA MET A 268 23.76 4.44 -8.83
C MET A 268 25.12 4.33 -8.14
N ASP A 269 25.16 3.67 -6.97
CA ASP A 269 26.43 3.43 -6.28
C ASP A 269 27.30 2.44 -7.07
N ASP A 270 28.62 2.57 -6.89
CA ASP A 270 29.60 1.80 -7.67
C ASP A 270 29.42 0.28 -7.50
N GLY A 271 29.10 -0.17 -6.28
CA GLY A 271 28.89 -1.60 -6.00
C GLY A 271 27.68 -2.16 -6.74
N THR A 272 26.53 -1.48 -6.67
CA THR A 272 25.34 -1.86 -7.43
C THR A 272 25.60 -1.82 -8.94
N ARG A 273 26.32 -0.79 -9.41
CA ARG A 273 26.64 -0.64 -10.84
C ARG A 273 27.52 -1.77 -11.34
N GLU A 274 28.58 -2.15 -10.61
CA GLU A 274 29.46 -3.25 -10.95
C GLU A 274 28.70 -4.59 -11.00
N GLN A 275 27.79 -4.83 -10.05
CA GLN A 275 26.94 -6.03 -10.04
C GLN A 275 26.06 -6.09 -11.29
N VAL A 276 25.39 -5.00 -11.63
CA VAL A 276 24.53 -4.90 -12.83
C VAL A 276 25.33 -5.11 -14.11
N GLN A 277 26.50 -4.49 -14.24
CA GLN A 277 27.37 -4.64 -15.41
C GLN A 277 27.88 -6.08 -15.55
N SER A 278 28.26 -6.71 -14.45
CA SER A 278 28.67 -8.11 -14.41
C SER A 278 27.52 -9.03 -14.84
N PHE A 279 26.31 -8.79 -14.32
CA PHE A 279 25.12 -9.55 -14.69
C PHE A 279 24.81 -9.45 -16.20
N ILE A 280 24.88 -8.25 -16.77
CA ILE A 280 24.69 -8.05 -18.22
C ILE A 280 25.73 -8.87 -18.99
N THR A 281 27.00 -8.75 -18.64
CA THR A 281 28.11 -9.40 -19.35
C THR A 281 28.04 -10.93 -19.28
N GLN A 282 27.50 -11.50 -18.20
CA GLN A 282 27.36 -12.94 -18.02
C GLN A 282 26.14 -13.55 -18.73
N ASN A 283 25.12 -12.73 -19.06
CA ASN A 283 23.85 -13.18 -19.65
C ASN A 283 23.60 -12.61 -21.06
N SER A 284 24.59 -11.92 -21.65
CA SER A 284 24.59 -11.45 -23.04
C SER A 284 25.16 -12.51 -23.98
#